data_AF-A0AAU0R710-F1
#
_entry.id   AF-A0AAU0R710-F1
#
_cell.length_a   1.000
_cell.length_b   1.000
_cell.length_c   1.000
_cell.angle_alpha   90.00
_cell.angle_beta   90.00
_cell.angle_gamma   90.00
#
_symmetry.space_group_name_H-M   'P 1'
#
loop_
_entity.id
_entity.type
_entity.pdbx_description
1 polymer ?
#
loop_
_entity_poly.entity_id
_entity_poly.type
_entity_poly.pdbx_seq_one_letter_code
_entity_poly.pdbx_strand_id
1 'polypeptide(L)'
;MDKLLEKLFDINKIPTKFIFVIWFSCTLILFVPAKLLLKLNLTGFLIEYGKYIGVTFLITTALLFITLINYFLALRNKKQQSRRIELRILKEIARLNVHEQAALREFYIQSKDTLEMPMLDDTIIGLQNKGIIYQASNAGPVYVHGTFFSYAITDFARENLTFQMLELSENPSEEDKNRIFNARPYWAKEQSRIEQRRNSSWF
;
A
#
# COMPACT_ATOMS: atom_id res chain seq x y z
N MET A 1 -8.15 -5.25 -38.05
CA MET A 1 -8.87 -4.03 -37.65
C MET A 1 -8.96 -3.89 -36.13
N ASP A 2 -9.00 -5.00 -35.37
CA ASP A 2 -9.21 -5.00 -33.92
C ASP A 2 -8.09 -4.30 -33.12
N LYS A 3 -6.81 -4.52 -33.45
CA LYS A 3 -5.68 -3.88 -32.74
C LYS A 3 -5.59 -2.35 -32.92
N LEU A 4 -6.11 -1.80 -34.03
CA LEU A 4 -6.13 -0.35 -34.25
C LEU A 4 -7.32 0.29 -33.52
N LEU A 5 -8.46 -0.38 -33.49
CA LEU A 5 -9.62 0.03 -32.70
C LEU A 5 -9.30 0.00 -31.20
N GLU A 6 -8.67 -1.07 -30.69
CA GLU A 6 -8.23 -1.13 -29.27
C GLU A 6 -7.29 0.01 -28.90
N LYS A 7 -6.34 0.38 -29.78
CA LYS A 7 -5.43 1.50 -29.53
C LYS A 7 -6.11 2.87 -29.55
N LEU A 8 -7.10 3.06 -30.42
CA LEU A 8 -7.87 4.31 -30.50
C LEU A 8 -8.86 4.46 -29.33
N PHE A 9 -9.37 3.34 -28.83
CA PHE A 9 -10.25 3.27 -27.65
C PHE A 9 -9.50 3.06 -26.34
N ASP A 10 -8.18 3.23 -26.32
CA ASP A 10 -7.37 3.23 -25.09
C ASP A 10 -7.56 4.56 -24.35
N ILE A 11 -8.82 4.87 -24.01
CA ILE A 11 -9.32 6.09 -23.36
C ILE A 11 -8.58 6.34 -22.04
N ASN A 12 -8.07 5.27 -21.42
CA ASN A 12 -7.26 5.33 -20.21
C ASN A 12 -5.93 6.09 -20.39
N LYS A 13 -5.42 6.24 -21.63
CA LYS A 13 -4.20 6.99 -21.93
C LYS A 13 -4.43 8.47 -22.17
N ILE A 14 -5.68 8.87 -22.44
CA ILE A 14 -6.02 10.29 -22.63
C ILE A 14 -6.18 10.92 -21.25
N PRO A 15 -5.43 11.98 -20.91
CA PRO A 15 -5.59 12.63 -19.61
C PRO A 15 -7.02 13.18 -19.50
N THR A 16 -7.79 12.66 -18.53
CA THR A 16 -9.20 13.03 -18.30
C THR A 16 -9.38 14.55 -18.17
N LYS A 17 -8.33 15.26 -17.72
CA LYS A 17 -8.27 16.73 -17.67
C LYS A 17 -8.59 17.38 -19.03
N PHE A 18 -8.02 16.89 -20.13
CA PHE A 18 -8.27 17.46 -21.46
C PHE A 18 -9.70 17.21 -21.95
N ILE A 19 -10.21 16.00 -21.74
CA ILE A 19 -11.60 15.65 -22.06
C ILE A 19 -12.55 16.56 -21.28
N PHE A 20 -12.25 16.80 -19.99
CA PHE A 20 -13.03 17.68 -19.14
C PHE A 20 -13.00 19.14 -19.63
N VAL A 21 -11.86 19.67 -20.05
CA VAL A 21 -11.79 21.04 -20.62
C VAL A 21 -12.64 21.15 -21.89
N ILE A 22 -12.50 20.20 -22.82
CA ILE A 22 -13.29 20.22 -24.07
C ILE A 22 -14.79 20.12 -23.75
N TRP A 23 -15.17 19.17 -22.89
CA TRP A 23 -16.55 19.01 -22.44
C TRP A 23 -17.07 20.30 -21.82
N PHE A 24 -16.32 20.90 -20.90
CA PHE A 24 -16.71 22.12 -20.19
C PHE A 24 -16.85 23.31 -21.14
N SER A 25 -15.93 23.48 -22.10
CA SER A 25 -16.02 24.50 -23.13
C SER A 25 -17.26 24.32 -24.00
N CYS A 26 -17.56 23.08 -24.43
CA CYS A 26 -18.78 22.80 -25.20
C CYS A 26 -20.05 23.04 -24.37
N THR A 27 -20.06 22.64 -23.09
CA THR A 27 -21.17 22.90 -22.16
C THR A 27 -21.43 24.40 -22.03
N LEU A 28 -20.39 25.20 -21.83
CA LEU A 28 -20.53 26.65 -21.75
C LEU A 28 -21.11 27.23 -23.03
N ILE A 29 -20.62 26.83 -24.21
CA ILE A 29 -21.11 27.39 -25.47
C ILE A 29 -22.57 27.00 -25.75
N LEU A 30 -22.97 25.76 -25.44
CA LEU A 30 -24.31 25.23 -25.75
C LEU A 30 -25.40 25.67 -24.76
N PHE A 31 -25.06 25.80 -23.47
CA PHE A 31 -26.05 26.03 -22.41
C PHE A 31 -26.03 27.46 -21.85
N VAL A 32 -25.16 28.35 -22.35
CA VAL A 32 -25.13 29.74 -21.87
C VAL A 32 -26.30 30.57 -22.46
N PRO A 33 -26.90 31.49 -21.67
CA PRO A 33 -27.96 32.37 -22.16
C PRO A 33 -27.59 33.20 -23.39
N ALA A 34 -28.55 33.41 -24.30
CA ALA A 34 -28.35 34.18 -25.54
C ALA A 34 -27.79 35.60 -25.33
N LYS A 35 -28.14 36.26 -24.22
CA LYS A 35 -27.60 37.59 -23.84
C LYS A 35 -26.08 37.59 -23.66
N LEU A 36 -25.52 36.48 -23.16
CA LEU A 36 -24.08 36.32 -22.96
C LEU A 36 -23.37 35.96 -24.27
N LEU A 37 -23.99 35.14 -25.13
CA LEU A 37 -23.47 34.85 -26.47
C LEU A 37 -23.32 36.13 -27.30
N LEU A 38 -24.29 37.04 -27.22
CA LEU A 38 -24.23 38.35 -27.88
C LEU A 38 -23.08 39.21 -27.35
N LYS A 39 -22.86 39.25 -26.02
CA LYS A 39 -21.74 40.00 -25.41
C LYS A 39 -20.37 39.45 -25.80
N LEU A 40 -20.27 38.14 -26.00
CA LEU A 40 -19.04 37.46 -26.39
C LEU A 40 -18.84 37.38 -27.91
N ASN A 41 -19.78 37.91 -28.70
CA ASN A 41 -19.79 37.83 -30.17
C ASN A 41 -19.73 36.39 -30.72
N LEU A 42 -20.37 35.44 -30.03
CA LEU A 42 -20.37 34.00 -30.36
C LEU A 42 -21.66 33.52 -31.03
N THR A 43 -22.63 34.39 -31.27
CA THR A 43 -23.94 34.01 -31.84
C THR A 43 -23.81 33.44 -33.26
N GLY A 44 -23.05 34.10 -34.14
CA GLY A 44 -22.81 33.62 -35.50
C GLY A 44 -22.08 32.27 -35.53
N PHE A 45 -21.09 32.11 -34.65
CA PHE A 45 -20.33 30.87 -34.51
C PHE A 45 -21.22 29.69 -34.10
N LEU A 46 -22.13 29.89 -33.14
CA LEU A 46 -23.05 28.84 -32.71
C LEU A 46 -24.03 28.44 -33.82
N ILE A 47 -24.48 29.39 -34.65
CA ILE A 47 -25.38 29.11 -35.78
C ILE A 47 -24.65 28.25 -36.83
N GLU A 48 -23.40 28.57 -37.13
CA GLU A 48 -22.61 27.86 -38.16
C GLU A 48 -22.09 26.49 -37.69
N TYR A 49 -21.58 26.41 -36.45
CA TYR A 49 -20.87 25.23 -35.94
C TYR A 49 -21.62 24.46 -34.85
N GLY A 50 -22.79 24.91 -34.40
CA GLY A 50 -23.51 24.34 -33.25
C GLY A 50 -23.76 22.84 -33.34
N LYS A 51 -24.02 22.31 -34.55
CA LYS A 51 -24.18 20.87 -34.78
C LYS A 51 -22.93 20.06 -34.43
N TYR A 52 -21.74 20.56 -34.79
CA TYR A 52 -20.47 19.88 -34.52
C TYR A 52 -20.10 19.97 -33.04
N ILE A 53 -20.39 21.11 -32.39
CA ILE A 53 -20.21 21.30 -30.95
C ILE A 53 -21.13 20.35 -30.16
N GLY A 54 -22.38 20.18 -30.60
CA GLY A 54 -23.32 19.23 -30.03
C GLY A 54 -22.83 17.78 -30.10
N VAL A 55 -22.35 17.33 -31.26
CA VAL A 55 -21.78 15.98 -31.42
C VAL A 55 -20.54 15.80 -30.53
N THR A 56 -19.64 16.77 -30.50
CA THR A 56 -18.44 16.75 -29.66
C THR A 56 -18.79 16.69 -28.17
N PHE A 57 -19.80 17.46 -27.75
CA PHE A 57 -20.33 17.44 -26.38
C PHE A 57 -20.89 16.06 -26.00
N LEU A 58 -21.65 15.40 -26.88
CA LEU A 58 -22.19 14.07 -26.61
C LEU A 58 -21.08 13.03 -26.45
N ILE A 59 -20.10 13.02 -27.35
CA ILE A 59 -18.96 12.10 -27.30
C ILE A 59 -18.16 12.31 -26.01
N THR A 60 -17.82 13.56 -25.70
CA THR A 60 -17.04 13.88 -24.49
C THR A 60 -17.82 13.59 -23.21
N THR A 61 -19.15 13.75 -23.20
CA THR A 61 -20.02 13.36 -22.09
C THR A 61 -19.98 11.86 -21.86
N ALA A 62 -20.11 11.05 -22.92
CA ALA A 62 -20.06 9.60 -22.83
C ALA A 62 -18.70 9.12 -22.30
N LEU A 63 -17.60 9.72 -22.79
CA LEU A 63 -16.25 9.42 -22.30
C LEU A 63 -16.09 9.78 -20.82
N LEU A 64 -16.52 10.97 -20.40
CA LEU A 64 -16.46 11.36 -18.99
C LEU A 64 -17.27 10.40 -18.11
N PHE A 65 -18.45 10.00 -18.55
CA PHE A 65 -19.30 9.07 -17.82
C PHE A 65 -18.63 7.71 -17.58
N ILE A 66 -17.99 7.13 -18.61
CA ILE A 66 -17.23 5.88 -18.49
C ILE A 66 -16.05 6.05 -17.52
N THR A 67 -15.29 7.14 -17.62
CA THR A 67 -14.16 7.39 -16.71
C THR A 67 -14.61 7.56 -15.26
N LEU A 68 -15.77 8.18 -15.05
CA LEU A 68 -16.36 8.37 -13.72
C LEU A 68 -16.76 7.02 -13.10
N ILE A 69 -17.42 6.15 -13.87
CA ILE A 69 -17.76 4.79 -13.41
C ILE A 69 -16.49 4.01 -13.04
N ASN A 70 -15.48 4.02 -13.91
CA ASN A 70 -14.22 3.32 -13.65
C ASN A 70 -13.52 3.85 -12.39
N TYR A 71 -13.55 5.16 -12.16
CA TYR A 71 -13.03 5.77 -10.94
C TYR A 71 -13.74 5.26 -9.68
N PHE A 72 -15.07 5.23 -9.69
CA PHE A 72 -15.84 4.70 -8.54
C PHE A 72 -15.60 3.21 -8.31
N LEU A 73 -15.51 2.40 -9.37
CA LEU A 73 -15.18 0.98 -9.27
C LEU A 73 -13.77 0.77 -8.70
N ALA A 74 -12.78 1.53 -9.16
CA ALA A 74 -11.41 1.48 -8.64
C ALA A 74 -11.34 1.86 -7.16
N LEU A 75 -12.06 2.92 -6.76
CA LEU A 75 -12.13 3.34 -5.36
C LEU A 75 -12.75 2.27 -4.47
N ARG A 76 -13.86 1.65 -4.93
CA ARG A 76 -14.50 0.53 -4.23
C ARG A 76 -13.56 -0.67 -4.12
N ASN A 77 -12.89 -1.04 -5.20
CA ASN A 77 -11.99 -2.18 -5.25
C ASN A 77 -10.78 -1.97 -4.33
N LYS A 78 -10.18 -0.77 -4.31
CA LYS A 78 -9.08 -0.41 -3.41
C LYS A 78 -9.51 -0.57 -1.95
N LYS A 79 -10.68 -0.04 -1.57
CA LYS A 79 -11.22 -0.17 -0.21
C LYS A 79 -11.49 -1.63 0.17
N GLN A 80 -12.04 -2.42 -0.74
CA GLN A 80 -12.27 -3.85 -0.51
C GLN A 80 -10.96 -4.63 -0.38
N GLN A 81 -9.94 -4.30 -1.19
CA GLN A 81 -8.64 -4.94 -1.14
C GLN A 81 -7.93 -4.67 0.18
N SER A 82 -7.90 -3.42 0.66
CA SER A 82 -7.34 -3.07 1.98
C SER A 82 -8.01 -3.88 3.10
N ARG A 83 -9.35 -3.91 3.12
CA ARG A 83 -10.10 -4.72 4.10
C ARG A 83 -9.78 -6.21 4.03
N ARG A 84 -9.60 -6.77 2.83
CA ARG A 84 -9.24 -8.19 2.66
C ARG A 84 -7.84 -8.49 3.19
N ILE A 85 -6.89 -7.56 3.03
CA ILE A 85 -5.54 -7.68 3.58
C ILE A 85 -5.59 -7.63 5.10
N GLU A 86 -6.28 -6.65 5.68
CA GLU A 86 -6.49 -6.51 7.13
C GLU A 86 -7.11 -7.77 7.73
N LEU A 87 -8.22 -8.27 7.16
CA LEU A 87 -8.86 -9.51 7.62
C LEU A 87 -7.95 -10.73 7.51
N ARG A 88 -7.10 -10.79 6.48
CA ARG A 88 -6.11 -11.86 6.34
C ARG A 88 -5.08 -11.76 7.47
N ILE A 89 -4.52 -10.58 7.72
CA ILE A 89 -3.56 -10.35 8.80
C ILE A 89 -4.16 -10.76 10.16
N LEU A 90 -5.40 -10.36 10.48
CA LEU A 90 -6.07 -10.78 11.71
C LEU A 90 -6.17 -12.30 11.85
N LYS A 91 -6.53 -12.99 10.75
CA LYS A 91 -6.63 -14.45 10.74
C LYS A 91 -5.28 -15.13 10.95
N GLU A 92 -4.22 -14.58 10.37
CA GLU A 92 -2.86 -15.11 10.49
C GLU A 92 -2.27 -14.84 11.88
N ILE A 93 -2.50 -13.66 12.46
CA ILE A 93 -2.11 -13.32 13.84
C ILE A 93 -2.75 -14.27 14.85
N ALA A 94 -4.01 -14.66 14.64
CA ALA A 94 -4.69 -15.62 15.50
C ALA A 94 -4.13 -17.06 15.39
N ARG A 95 -3.27 -17.34 14.41
CA ARG A 95 -2.74 -18.69 14.10
C ARG A 95 -1.22 -18.70 13.94
N LEU A 96 -0.53 -17.84 14.67
CA LEU A 96 0.93 -17.80 14.66
C LEU A 96 1.50 -19.11 15.18
N ASN A 97 2.52 -19.62 14.50
CA ASN A 97 3.30 -20.75 15.00
C ASN A 97 4.36 -20.29 16.02
N VAL A 98 4.98 -21.23 16.73
CA VAL A 98 5.95 -20.93 17.79
C VAL A 98 7.16 -20.12 17.27
N HIS A 99 7.63 -20.39 16.05
CA HIS A 99 8.75 -19.66 15.44
C HIS A 99 8.37 -18.22 15.07
N GLU A 100 7.18 -18.03 14.51
CA GLU A 100 6.61 -16.73 14.16
C GLU A 100 6.35 -15.88 15.40
N GLN A 101 5.81 -16.49 16.47
CA GLN A 101 5.67 -15.83 17.77
C GLN A 101 7.02 -15.39 18.31
N ALA A 102 8.03 -16.27 18.28
CA ALA A 102 9.38 -15.96 18.74
C ALA A 102 10.02 -14.81 17.94
N ALA A 103 9.83 -14.78 16.61
CA ALA A 103 10.32 -13.70 15.75
C ALA A 103 9.59 -12.38 16.02
N LEU A 104 8.26 -12.39 16.13
CA LEU A 104 7.47 -11.19 16.40
C LEU A 104 7.72 -10.63 17.81
N ARG A 105 8.00 -11.50 18.78
CA ARG A 105 8.37 -11.12 20.16
C ARG A 105 9.59 -10.21 20.21
N GLU A 106 10.54 -10.36 19.29
CA GLU A 106 11.76 -9.54 19.25
C GLU A 106 11.47 -8.04 19.09
N PHE A 107 10.42 -7.66 18.34
CA PHE A 107 10.02 -6.25 18.21
C PHE A 107 9.64 -5.63 19.56
N TYR A 108 9.03 -6.42 20.45
CA TYR A 108 8.63 -5.99 21.78
C TYR A 108 9.79 -6.04 22.77
N ILE A 109 10.59 -7.11 22.74
CA ILE A 109 11.79 -7.24 23.59
C ILE A 109 12.76 -6.08 23.34
N GLN A 110 13.00 -5.74 22.08
CA GLN A 110 13.92 -4.66 21.72
C GLN A 110 13.25 -3.28 21.71
N SER A 111 11.93 -3.23 21.90
CA SER A 111 11.12 -2.00 21.86
C SER A 111 11.37 -1.17 20.58
N LYS A 112 11.41 -1.85 19.43
CA LYS A 112 11.66 -1.26 18.11
C LYS A 112 10.56 -1.67 17.14
N ASP A 113 10.27 -0.78 16.18
CA ASP A 113 9.32 -1.06 15.11
C ASP A 113 9.97 -1.70 13.89
N THR A 114 11.29 -1.57 13.78
CA THR A 114 12.11 -2.10 12.69
C THR A 114 13.30 -2.86 13.28
N LEU A 115 13.56 -4.06 12.77
CA LEU A 115 14.67 -4.92 13.18
C LEU A 115 15.43 -5.43 11.96
N GLU A 116 16.73 -5.63 12.12
CA GLU A 116 17.54 -6.33 11.12
C GLU A 116 17.29 -7.83 11.27
N MET A 117 16.79 -8.48 10.21
CA MET A 117 16.49 -9.91 10.21
C MET A 117 17.09 -10.59 8.97
N PRO A 118 17.45 -11.88 9.08
CA PRO A 118 18.01 -12.63 7.95
C PRO A 118 16.99 -12.76 6.82
N MET A 119 17.38 -12.36 5.61
CA MET A 119 16.47 -12.36 4.45
C MET A 119 16.01 -13.76 4.05
N LEU A 120 16.86 -14.76 4.26
CA LEU A 120 16.63 -16.15 3.82
C LEU A 120 16.01 -17.04 4.90
N ASP A 121 15.58 -16.47 6.03
CA ASP A 121 14.92 -17.25 7.09
C ASP A 121 13.45 -17.50 6.72
N ASP A 122 13.05 -18.78 6.76
CA ASP A 122 11.71 -19.22 6.38
C ASP A 122 10.60 -18.57 7.21
N THR A 123 10.87 -18.28 8.50
CA THR A 123 9.92 -17.62 9.39
C THR A 123 9.72 -16.17 8.97
N ILE A 124 10.80 -15.47 8.62
CA ILE A 124 10.75 -14.07 8.17
C ILE A 124 10.05 -13.97 6.81
N ILE A 125 10.37 -14.86 5.87
CA ILE A 125 9.69 -14.96 4.58
C ILE A 125 8.19 -15.25 4.79
N GLY A 126 7.86 -16.16 5.70
CA GLY A 126 6.47 -16.49 6.05
C GLY A 126 5.70 -15.29 6.59
N LEU A 127 6.26 -14.58 7.58
CA LEU A 127 5.67 -13.37 8.15
C LEU A 127 5.50 -12.25 7.12
N GLN A 128 6.46 -12.09 6.21
CA GLN A 128 6.39 -11.12 5.12
C GLN A 128 5.27 -11.48 4.13
N ASN A 129 5.17 -12.74 3.72
CA ASN A 129 4.12 -13.22 2.82
C ASN A 129 2.72 -13.12 3.42
N LYS A 130 2.61 -13.24 4.75
CA LYS A 130 1.37 -12.99 5.51
C LYS A 130 1.01 -11.51 5.63
N GLY A 131 1.92 -10.61 5.27
CA GLY A 131 1.74 -9.15 5.38
C GLY A 131 1.81 -8.64 6.82
N ILE A 132 2.34 -9.44 7.75
CA ILE A 132 2.49 -9.05 9.16
C ILE A 132 3.69 -8.10 9.30
N ILE A 133 4.78 -8.42 8.62
CA ILE A 133 5.98 -7.57 8.49
C ILE A 133 6.20 -7.18 7.03
N TYR A 134 6.97 -6.13 6.79
CA TYR A 134 7.41 -5.71 5.46
C TYR A 134 8.88 -5.30 5.49
N GLN A 135 9.57 -5.46 4.36
CA GLN A 135 10.94 -5.02 4.21
C GLN A 135 10.97 -3.48 4.16
N ALA A 136 11.58 -2.86 5.17
CA ALA A 136 11.70 -1.41 5.30
C ALA A 136 12.89 -0.84 4.51
N SER A 137 13.93 -1.66 4.27
CA SER A 137 15.11 -1.28 3.51
C SER A 137 15.57 -2.41 2.58
N ASN A 138 15.99 -2.04 1.37
CA ASN A 138 16.62 -2.93 0.38
C ASN A 138 18.15 -3.03 0.54
N ALA A 139 18.71 -2.30 1.50
CA ALA A 139 20.10 -2.34 1.87
C ALA A 139 20.24 -2.85 3.31
N GLY A 140 21.26 -3.66 3.55
CA GLY A 140 21.59 -4.12 4.89
C GLY A 140 22.93 -4.83 4.95
N PRO A 141 23.44 -5.08 6.16
CA PRO A 141 24.75 -5.67 6.37
C PRO A 141 24.79 -7.13 5.88
N VAL A 142 25.94 -7.48 5.31
CA VAL A 142 26.27 -8.88 4.96
C VAL A 142 27.18 -9.42 6.04
N TYR A 143 26.71 -10.42 6.76
CA TYR A 143 27.51 -11.14 7.74
C TYR A 143 27.96 -12.49 7.16
N VAL A 144 28.93 -13.12 7.81
CA VAL A 144 29.40 -14.48 7.45
C VAL A 144 28.25 -15.50 7.44
N HIS A 145 27.21 -15.24 8.24
CA HIS A 145 26.07 -16.14 8.44
C HIS A 145 24.88 -15.81 7.52
N GLY A 146 25.01 -14.81 6.64
CA GLY A 146 23.98 -14.42 5.67
C GLY A 146 23.76 -12.92 5.58
N THR A 147 22.86 -12.55 4.67
CA THR A 147 22.44 -11.15 4.43
C THR A 147 21.25 -10.80 5.31
N PHE A 148 21.34 -9.65 5.97
CA PHE A 148 20.29 -9.14 6.84
C PHE A 148 19.69 -7.88 6.23
N PHE A 149 18.37 -7.74 6.32
CA PHE A 149 17.65 -6.55 5.90
C PHE A 149 16.81 -6.02 7.05
N SER A 150 16.51 -4.72 6.99
CA SER A 150 15.60 -4.08 7.92
C SER A 150 14.17 -4.46 7.54
N TYR A 151 13.45 -5.11 8.46
CA TYR A 151 12.01 -5.32 8.33
C TYR A 151 11.29 -4.62 9.47
N ALA A 152 10.14 -4.05 9.14
CA ALA A 152 9.24 -3.42 10.08
C ALA A 152 7.95 -4.22 10.22
N ILE A 153 7.36 -4.17 11.40
CA ILE A 153 6.00 -4.68 11.59
C ILE A 153 4.99 -3.69 10.99
N THR A 154 3.91 -4.19 10.39
CA THR A 154 2.85 -3.32 9.91
C THR A 154 2.07 -2.70 11.08
N ASP A 155 1.62 -1.45 10.94
CA ASP A 155 0.84 -0.75 11.97
C ASP A 155 -0.41 -1.56 12.37
N PHE A 156 -1.12 -2.08 11.37
CA PHE A 156 -2.29 -2.90 11.59
C PHE A 156 -1.97 -4.20 12.37
N ALA A 157 -0.85 -4.87 12.09
CA ALA A 157 -0.46 -6.03 12.88
C ALA A 157 -0.07 -5.65 14.31
N ARG A 158 0.67 -4.55 14.48
CA ARG A 158 1.11 -4.04 15.80
C ARG A 158 -0.07 -3.71 16.70
N GLU A 159 -1.10 -3.06 16.17
CA GLU A 159 -2.32 -2.71 16.92
C GLU A 159 -3.14 -3.93 17.36
N ASN A 160 -3.02 -5.06 16.65
CA ASN A 160 -3.82 -6.25 16.89
C ASN A 160 -3.06 -7.41 17.57
N LEU A 161 -1.74 -7.29 17.72
CA LEU A 161 -0.91 -8.23 18.46
C LEU A 161 -1.00 -7.96 19.96
N THR A 162 -1.27 -9.00 20.74
CA THR A 162 -1.32 -8.91 22.19
C THR A 162 -0.13 -9.62 22.83
N PHE A 163 0.23 -9.22 24.05
CA PHE A 163 1.28 -9.91 24.81
C PHE A 163 1.00 -11.40 24.98
N GLN A 164 -0.27 -11.78 25.19
CA GLN A 164 -0.69 -13.18 25.32
C GLN A 164 -0.41 -13.98 24.04
N MET A 165 -0.67 -13.41 22.86
CA MET A 165 -0.38 -14.07 21.57
C MET A 165 1.12 -14.30 21.35
N LEU A 166 1.97 -13.48 21.97
CA LEU A 166 3.43 -13.59 21.90
C LEU A 166 4.03 -14.32 23.10
N GLU A 167 3.19 -14.88 23.98
CA GLU A 167 3.59 -15.50 25.25
C GLU A 167 4.46 -14.58 26.14
N LEU A 168 4.20 -13.28 26.08
CA LEU A 168 4.80 -12.26 26.93
C LEU A 168 3.90 -11.98 28.15
N SER A 169 4.53 -11.66 29.27
CA SER A 169 3.89 -11.15 30.48
C SER A 169 4.35 -9.71 30.71
N GLU A 170 3.46 -8.85 31.20
CA GLU A 170 3.82 -7.48 31.61
C GLU A 170 4.82 -7.49 32.76
N ASN A 171 4.71 -8.46 33.66
CA ASN A 171 5.63 -8.68 34.78
C ASN A 171 6.17 -10.11 34.73
N PRO A 172 7.22 -10.37 33.94
CA PRO A 172 7.77 -11.72 33.78
C PRO A 172 8.55 -12.13 35.03
N SER A 173 8.29 -13.34 35.54
CA SER A 173 9.12 -13.97 36.56
C SER A 173 10.53 -14.30 36.02
N GLU A 174 11.49 -14.60 36.89
CA GLU A 174 12.83 -15.02 36.44
C GLU A 174 12.79 -16.31 35.60
N GLU A 175 11.87 -17.21 35.91
CA GLU A 175 11.63 -18.40 35.10
C GLU A 175 11.09 -18.05 33.71
N ASP A 176 10.14 -17.10 33.63
CA ASP A 176 9.61 -16.60 32.36
C ASP A 176 10.68 -15.93 31.51
N LYS A 177 11.55 -15.12 32.14
CA LYS A 177 12.66 -14.44 31.45
C LYS A 177 13.61 -15.48 30.84
N ASN A 178 13.96 -16.52 31.59
CA ASN A 178 14.80 -17.61 31.09
C ASN A 178 14.11 -18.38 29.96
N ARG A 179 12.82 -18.68 30.09
CA ARG A 179 12.03 -19.32 29.02
C ARG A 179 12.01 -18.47 27.75
N ILE A 180 11.72 -17.18 27.87
CA ILE A 180 11.69 -16.23 26.75
C ILE A 180 13.07 -16.13 26.10
N PHE A 181 14.13 -15.96 26.89
CA PHE A 181 15.50 -15.88 26.39
C PHE A 181 15.91 -17.13 25.61
N ASN A 182 15.56 -18.31 26.13
CA ASN A 182 15.85 -19.59 25.48
C ASN A 182 15.01 -19.80 24.21
N ALA A 183 13.78 -19.28 24.16
CA ALA A 183 12.89 -19.35 23.00
C ALA A 183 13.21 -18.32 21.90
N ARG A 184 14.17 -17.39 22.11
CA ARG A 184 14.54 -16.41 21.08
C ARG A 184 15.08 -17.08 19.81
N PRO A 185 14.80 -16.54 18.61
CA PRO A 185 15.37 -17.04 17.36
C PRO A 185 16.90 -17.05 17.38
N TYR A 186 17.50 -18.00 16.67
CA TYR A 186 18.97 -18.13 16.60
C TYR A 186 19.65 -16.84 16.13
N TRP A 187 19.14 -16.23 15.06
CA TRP A 187 19.67 -14.99 14.50
C TRP A 187 19.64 -13.84 15.50
N ALA A 188 18.60 -13.75 16.34
CA ALA A 188 18.43 -12.67 17.32
C ALA A 188 19.44 -12.80 18.47
N LYS A 189 19.67 -14.05 18.93
CA LYS A 189 20.70 -14.35 19.94
C LYS A 189 22.10 -14.01 19.42
N GLU A 190 22.38 -14.37 18.16
CA GLU A 190 23.68 -14.11 17.56
C GLU A 190 23.94 -12.61 17.37
N GLN A 191 22.95 -11.84 16.92
CA GLN A 191 23.05 -10.39 16.84
C GLN A 191 23.36 -9.76 18.21
N SER A 192 22.61 -10.12 19.26
CA SER A 192 22.89 -9.61 20.62
C SER A 192 24.31 -9.95 21.07
N ARG A 193 24.83 -11.14 20.74
CA ARG A 193 26.21 -11.56 21.05
C ARG A 193 27.24 -10.70 20.33
N ILE A 194 27.03 -10.43 19.04
CA ILE A 194 27.93 -9.59 18.22
C ILE A 194 27.93 -8.16 18.75
N GLU A 195 26.76 -7.61 19.08
CA GLU A 195 26.65 -6.26 19.64
C GLU A 195 27.36 -6.13 20.99
N GLN A 196 27.23 -7.13 21.88
CA GLN A 196 27.94 -7.16 23.15
C GLN A 196 29.45 -7.20 22.96
N ARG A 197 29.97 -8.06 22.06
CA ARG A 197 31.41 -8.12 21.75
C ARG A 197 31.93 -6.82 21.17
N ARG A 198 31.15 -6.19 20.29
CA ARG A 198 31.48 -4.88 19.74
C ARG A 198 31.57 -3.88 20.88
N ASN A 199 30.54 -3.76 21.71
CA ASN A 199 30.50 -2.78 22.80
C ASN A 199 31.60 -3.02 23.86
N SER A 200 31.98 -4.27 24.14
CA SER A 200 33.07 -4.59 25.07
C SER A 200 34.47 -4.34 24.53
N SER A 201 34.63 -4.14 23.21
CA SER A 201 35.94 -3.87 22.58
C SER A 201 36.31 -2.39 22.53
N TRP A 202 35.35 -1.49 22.86
CA TRP A 202 35.55 -0.04 22.91
C TRP A 202 35.79 0.51 24.33
N PHE A 203 35.88 -0.39 25.33
CA PHE A 203 36.27 -0.10 26.71
C PHE A 203 37.45 -0.99 27.09
#